data_AF-A0A952JCU7-F1
#
_entry.id   AF-A0A952JCU7-F1
#
_cell.length_a   1.000
_cell.length_b   1.000
_cell.length_c   1.000
_cell.angle_alpha   90.00
_cell.angle_beta   90.00
_cell.angle_gamma   90.00
#
_symmetry.space_group_name_H-M   'P 1'
#
loop_
_entity.id
_entity.type
_entity.pdbx_description
1 polymer ?
#
loop_
_entity_poly.entity_id
_entity_poly.type
_entity_poly.pdbx_seq_one_letter_code
_entity_poly.pdbx_strand_id
1 'polypeptide(L)'
;MKNIQAQPKFNFHLFDFSLLEEVCLIDDEHSFLFLNQMIFKDTFPKLKVISYNNIKDAFVHLQNNNDIKRLVILDINLGYTTGFELLDLLNPFNFKNLNVIIHSSCTSNKNIEKAFTYPLVKAFIEKPLFVETIELISGKISSFNNKLDCGGAIFTRETFALHL
;
A
#
# COMPACT_ATOMS: atom_id res chain seq x y z
N MET A 1 -5.82 38.09 -15.28
CA MET A 1 -6.47 37.02 -14.50
C MET A 1 -6.33 35.72 -15.29
N LYS A 2 -5.36 34.87 -14.96
CA LYS A 2 -5.19 33.57 -15.62
C LYS A 2 -6.08 32.56 -14.92
N ASN A 3 -6.96 31.93 -15.69
CA ASN A 3 -7.81 30.81 -15.28
C ASN A 3 -6.96 29.75 -14.57
N ILE A 4 -7.25 29.53 -13.30
CA ILE A 4 -6.78 28.36 -12.56
C ILE A 4 -7.63 27.21 -13.10
N GLN A 5 -7.09 26.47 -14.08
CA GLN A 5 -7.63 25.16 -14.42
C GLN A 5 -7.60 24.35 -13.14
N ALA A 6 -8.79 24.01 -12.62
CA ALA A 6 -8.92 23.14 -11.47
C ALA A 6 -8.19 21.84 -11.79
N GLN A 7 -7.14 21.54 -11.03
CA GLN A 7 -6.50 20.24 -11.13
C GLN A 7 -7.54 19.17 -10.78
N PRO A 8 -7.58 18.03 -11.49
CA PRO A 8 -8.48 16.95 -11.15
C PRO A 8 -8.30 16.59 -9.67
N LYS A 9 -9.39 16.75 -8.89
CA LYS A 9 -9.43 16.25 -7.52
C LYS A 9 -9.47 14.73 -7.59
N PHE A 10 -8.31 14.10 -7.51
CA PHE A 10 -8.23 12.66 -7.36
C PHE A 10 -8.68 12.31 -5.94
N ASN A 11 -9.76 11.53 -5.83
CA ASN A 11 -10.24 11.05 -4.56
C ASN A 11 -9.46 9.76 -4.23
N PHE A 12 -8.44 9.88 -3.38
CA PHE A 12 -7.57 8.77 -2.97
C PHE A 12 -8.14 7.97 -1.81
N HIS A 13 -9.43 8.11 -1.50
CA HIS A 13 -10.10 7.29 -0.49
C HIS A 13 -10.20 5.84 -0.96
N LEU A 14 -9.12 5.08 -0.78
CA LEU A 14 -9.02 3.69 -1.24
C LEU A 14 -9.93 2.79 -0.41
N PHE A 15 -9.86 2.88 0.93
CA PHE A 15 -10.71 2.12 1.85
C PHE A 15 -10.66 2.70 3.27
N ASP A 16 -11.74 2.49 4.03
CA ASP A 16 -11.86 2.94 5.42
C ASP A 16 -11.05 2.03 6.36
N PHE A 17 -10.00 2.59 6.97
CA PHE A 17 -9.10 1.85 7.86
C PHE A 17 -9.78 1.47 9.19
N SER A 18 -10.89 2.11 9.57
CA SER A 18 -11.63 1.75 10.78
C SER A 18 -12.28 0.36 10.69
N LEU A 19 -12.44 -0.17 9.47
CA LEU A 19 -12.97 -1.51 9.21
C LEU A 19 -11.88 -2.59 9.18
N LEU A 20 -10.60 -2.19 9.23
CA LEU A 20 -9.49 -3.13 9.25
C LEU A 20 -9.31 -3.70 10.65
N GLU A 21 -9.03 -4.99 10.69
CA GLU A 21 -8.64 -5.71 11.91
C GLU A 21 -7.11 -5.76 12.01
N GLU A 22 -6.39 -5.75 10.88
CA GLU A 22 -4.93 -5.91 10.85
C GLU A 22 -4.28 -5.17 9.66
N VAL A 23 -3.07 -4.65 9.90
CA VAL A 23 -2.12 -4.25 8.87
C VAL A 23 -0.91 -5.17 8.94
N CYS A 24 -0.57 -5.77 7.80
CA CYS A 24 0.58 -6.64 7.62
C CYS A 24 1.65 -5.93 6.78
N LEU A 25 2.80 -5.65 7.38
CA LEU A 25 3.93 -5.00 6.73
C LEU A 25 4.94 -6.05 6.26
N ILE A 26 5.36 -6.01 5.01
CA ILE A 26 6.26 -7.01 4.43
C ILE A 26 7.37 -6.28 3.67
N ASP A 27 8.57 -6.30 4.25
CA ASP A 27 9.76 -5.61 3.73
C ASP A 27 11.00 -6.25 4.34
N ASP A 28 12.01 -6.60 3.56
CA ASP A 28 13.25 -7.18 4.09
C ASP A 28 14.13 -6.12 4.78
N GLU A 29 13.91 -4.84 4.49
CA GLU A 29 14.63 -3.75 5.10
C GLU A 29 14.04 -3.37 6.47
N HIS A 30 14.72 -3.78 7.54
CA HIS A 30 14.31 -3.54 8.92
C HIS A 30 14.03 -2.05 9.25
N SER A 31 14.76 -1.12 8.62
CA SER A 31 14.55 0.32 8.80
C SER A 31 13.16 0.77 8.33
N PHE A 32 12.73 0.32 7.14
CA PHE A 32 11.40 0.63 6.62
C PHE A 32 10.30 -0.08 7.38
N LEU A 33 10.50 -1.35 7.77
CA LEU A 33 9.55 -2.04 8.65
C LEU A 33 9.33 -1.26 9.95
N PHE A 34 10.41 -0.85 10.62
CA PHE A 34 10.33 -0.12 11.88
C PHE A 34 9.63 1.22 11.71
N LEU A 35 10.00 2.01 10.70
CA LEU A 35 9.38 3.29 10.40
C LEU A 35 7.88 3.14 10.12
N ASN A 36 7.52 2.21 9.24
CA ASN A 36 6.12 1.97 8.89
C ASN A 36 5.31 1.50 10.10
N GLN A 37 5.86 0.65 10.97
CA GLN A 37 5.19 0.27 12.21
C GLN A 37 4.91 1.47 13.11
N MET A 38 5.86 2.40 13.24
CA MET A 38 5.68 3.61 14.04
C MET A 38 4.56 4.48 13.47
N ILE A 39 4.57 4.73 12.16
CA ILE A 39 3.52 5.48 11.47
C ILE A 39 2.14 4.89 11.75
N PHE A 40 1.96 3.57 11.54
CA PHE A 40 0.65 2.96 11.79
C PHE A 40 0.24 2.99 13.26
N LYS A 41 1.17 2.82 14.20
CA LYS A 41 0.87 2.91 15.64
C LYS A 41 0.45 4.32 16.05
N ASP A 42 1.08 5.34 15.49
CA ASP A 42 0.78 6.74 15.80
C ASP A 42 -0.55 7.17 15.16
N THR A 43 -0.82 6.77 13.90
CA THR A 43 -2.05 7.16 13.19
C THR A 43 -3.25 6.29 13.56
N PHE A 44 -3.06 5.00 13.86
CA PHE A 44 -4.10 4.02 14.13
C PHE A 44 -3.73 3.11 15.34
N PRO A 45 -3.68 3.65 16.57
CA PRO A 45 -3.12 2.94 17.73
C PRO A 45 -3.88 1.67 18.16
N LYS A 46 -5.14 1.50 17.72
CA LYS A 46 -5.95 0.31 18.00
C LYS A 46 -5.82 -0.77 16.94
N LEU A 47 -5.25 -0.45 15.78
CA LEU A 47 -5.11 -1.38 14.68
C LEU A 47 -3.95 -2.34 14.96
N LYS A 48 -4.19 -3.64 14.80
CA LYS A 48 -3.14 -4.64 14.97
C LYS A 48 -2.13 -4.48 13.83
N VAL A 49 -0.88 -4.17 14.17
CA VAL A 49 0.22 -4.09 13.21
C VAL A 49 1.12 -5.29 13.39
N ILE A 50 1.31 -6.06 12.33
CA ILE A 50 2.26 -7.17 12.26
C ILE A 50 3.25 -6.93 11.12
N SER A 51 4.43 -7.54 11.21
CA SER A 51 5.44 -7.39 10.17
C SER A 51 6.23 -8.66 9.93
N TYR A 52 6.65 -8.85 8.68
CA TYR A 52 7.52 -9.93 8.24
C TYR A 52 8.64 -9.37 7.37
N ASN A 53 9.82 -9.96 7.47
CA ASN A 53 10.97 -9.63 6.63
C ASN A 53 11.20 -10.64 5.50
N ASN A 54 10.27 -11.57 5.30
CA ASN A 54 10.36 -12.60 4.28
C ASN A 54 8.97 -13.07 3.82
N ILE A 55 8.89 -13.57 2.59
CA ILE A 55 7.65 -14.04 1.96
C ILE A 55 7.08 -15.26 2.67
N LYS A 56 7.93 -16.20 3.12
CA LYS A 56 7.48 -17.48 3.67
C LYS A 56 6.61 -17.30 4.91
N ASP A 57 7.11 -16.54 5.88
CA ASP A 57 6.40 -16.32 7.14
C ASP A 57 5.14 -15.47 6.92
N ALA A 58 5.23 -14.46 6.04
CA ALA A 58 4.07 -13.67 5.66
C ALA A 58 2.98 -14.53 5.00
N PHE A 59 3.34 -15.37 4.03
CA PHE A 59 2.42 -16.25 3.34
C PHE A 59 1.71 -17.20 4.30
N VAL A 60 2.46 -17.85 5.21
CA VAL A 60 1.90 -18.75 6.23
C VAL A 60 0.86 -18.04 7.08
N HIS A 61 1.12 -16.81 7.49
CA HIS A 61 0.16 -16.01 8.26
C HIS A 61 -1.09 -15.64 7.44
N LEU A 62 -0.89 -15.19 6.20
CA LEU A 62 -1.99 -14.73 5.34
C LEU A 62 -2.93 -15.88 4.96
N GLN A 63 -2.40 -17.06 4.58
CA GLN A 63 -3.24 -18.19 4.15
C GLN A 63 -4.10 -18.77 5.29
N ASN A 64 -3.58 -18.75 6.53
CA ASN A 64 -4.27 -19.33 7.69
C ASN A 64 -5.38 -18.42 8.25
N ASN A 65 -5.47 -17.18 7.76
CA ASN A 65 -6.34 -16.14 8.31
C ASN A 65 -7.00 -15.34 7.18
N ASN A 66 -7.76 -16.01 6.32
CA ASN A 66 -8.36 -15.44 5.12
C ASN A 66 -9.65 -14.62 5.36
N ASP A 67 -10.30 -14.79 6.51
CA ASP A 67 -11.53 -14.06 6.87
C ASP A 67 -11.26 -12.66 7.46
N ILE A 68 -10.03 -12.42 7.93
CA ILE A 68 -9.62 -11.15 8.56
C ILE A 68 -9.63 -10.01 7.54
N LYS A 69 -10.26 -8.88 7.90
CA LYS A 69 -10.15 -7.63 7.13
C LYS A 69 -8.77 -7.03 7.29
N ARG A 70 -7.96 -7.17 6.24
CA ARG A 70 -6.53 -6.89 6.29
C ARG A 70 -6.07 -6.00 5.15
N LEU A 71 -5.18 -5.08 5.50
CA LEU A 71 -4.31 -4.39 4.55
C LEU A 71 -2.91 -4.99 4.60
N VAL A 72 -2.35 -5.33 3.46
CA VAL A 72 -0.94 -5.68 3.30
C VAL A 72 -0.20 -4.51 2.67
N ILE A 73 0.88 -4.06 3.32
CA ILE A 73 1.86 -3.14 2.74
C ILE A 73 3.08 -3.98 2.34
N LEU A 74 3.34 -4.08 1.04
CA LEU A 74 4.26 -5.06 0.47
C LEU A 74 5.35 -4.37 -0.35
N ASP A 75 6.61 -4.59 0.02
CA ASP A 75 7.73 -4.25 -0.86
C ASP A 75 7.89 -5.27 -2.00
N ILE A 76 8.37 -4.80 -3.16
CA ILE A 76 8.62 -5.65 -4.34
C ILE A 76 9.97 -6.35 -4.27
N ASN A 77 10.97 -5.76 -3.62
CA ASN A 77 12.35 -6.24 -3.60
C ASN A 77 12.70 -6.79 -2.21
N LEU A 78 12.27 -8.02 -1.94
CA LEU A 78 12.48 -8.71 -0.66
C LEU A 78 13.78 -9.55 -0.71
N GLY A 79 14.90 -8.87 -0.95
CA GLY A 79 16.23 -9.46 -1.03
C GLY A 79 16.40 -10.44 -2.19
N TYR A 80 16.26 -11.75 -1.90
CA TYR A 80 16.42 -12.83 -2.90
C TYR A 80 15.14 -13.17 -3.66
N THR A 81 14.00 -12.66 -3.21
CA THR A 81 12.68 -12.95 -3.76
C THR A 81 11.96 -11.64 -4.09
N THR A 82 10.98 -11.68 -4.99
CA THR A 82 10.14 -10.50 -5.26
C THR A 82 8.79 -10.58 -4.57
N GLY A 83 8.26 -9.45 -4.09
CA GLY A 83 6.89 -9.35 -3.58
C GLY A 83 5.83 -9.83 -4.58
N PHE A 84 6.13 -9.83 -5.88
CA PHE A 84 5.23 -10.45 -6.88
C PHE A 84 5.08 -11.96 -6.68
N GLU A 85 6.11 -12.67 -6.20
CA GLU A 85 6.01 -14.10 -5.89
C GLU A 85 5.01 -14.35 -4.76
N LEU A 86 4.94 -13.46 -3.76
CA LEU A 86 3.92 -13.54 -2.72
C LEU A 86 2.52 -13.37 -3.33
N LEU A 87 2.34 -12.41 -4.24
CA LEU A 87 1.06 -12.20 -4.92
C LEU A 87 0.65 -13.42 -5.76
N ASP A 88 1.61 -14.05 -6.45
CA ASP A 88 1.38 -15.29 -7.19
C ASP A 88 0.98 -16.45 -6.26
N LEU A 89 1.63 -16.58 -5.10
CA LEU A 89 1.28 -17.59 -4.09
C LEU A 89 -0.12 -17.37 -3.47
N LEU A 90 -0.56 -16.12 -3.36
CA LEU A 90 -1.88 -15.76 -2.83
C LEU A 90 -2.99 -15.89 -3.90
N ASN A 91 -2.65 -15.87 -5.19
CA ASN A 91 -3.62 -15.87 -6.29
C ASN A 91 -4.60 -17.07 -6.30
N PRO A 92 -4.21 -18.31 -5.93
CA PRO A 92 -5.14 -19.43 -5.81
C PRO A 92 -6.19 -19.26 -4.70
N PHE A 93 -5.96 -18.38 -3.75
CA PHE A 93 -6.84 -18.16 -2.61
C PHE A 93 -7.83 -17.04 -2.93
N ASN A 94 -9.13 -17.30 -2.73
CA ASN A 94 -10.19 -16.33 -2.96
C ASN A 94 -10.35 -15.37 -1.77
N PHE A 95 -9.34 -14.53 -1.50
CA PHE A 95 -9.41 -13.54 -0.44
C PHE A 95 -10.45 -12.46 -0.76
N LYS A 96 -11.49 -12.36 0.08
CA LYS A 96 -12.52 -11.31 -0.05
C LYS A 96 -12.18 -10.04 0.74
N ASN A 97 -11.38 -10.19 1.80
CA ASN A 97 -11.15 -9.17 2.80
C ASN A 97 -9.67 -8.71 2.86
N LEU A 98 -8.88 -9.02 1.84
CA LEU A 98 -7.47 -8.66 1.75
C LEU A 98 -7.23 -7.65 0.63
N ASN A 99 -6.65 -6.51 1.00
CA ASN A 99 -6.16 -5.52 0.05
C ASN A 99 -4.65 -5.42 0.15
N VAL A 100 -3.97 -5.18 -0.97
CA VAL A 100 -2.52 -4.97 -1.04
C VAL A 100 -2.24 -3.56 -1.54
N ILE A 101 -1.30 -2.90 -0.87
CA ILE A 101 -0.61 -1.73 -1.38
C ILE A 101 0.85 -2.12 -1.57
N ILE A 102 1.36 -1.89 -2.78
CA ILE A 102 2.80 -2.00 -3.01
C ILE A 102 3.48 -0.77 -2.43
N HIS A 103 4.54 -0.97 -1.65
CA HIS A 103 5.37 0.09 -1.09
C HIS A 103 6.84 -0.16 -1.44
N SER A 104 7.36 0.50 -2.48
CA SER A 104 8.70 0.17 -2.99
C SER A 104 9.51 1.36 -3.46
N SER A 105 10.83 1.24 -3.40
CA SER A 105 11.79 2.20 -3.95
C SER A 105 12.00 2.01 -5.47
N CYS A 106 11.53 0.90 -6.03
CA CYS A 106 11.68 0.59 -7.46
C CYS A 106 10.43 0.99 -8.26
N THR A 107 10.23 2.29 -8.41
CA THR A 107 9.06 2.88 -9.09
C THR A 107 9.32 3.00 -10.59
N SER A 108 8.96 1.96 -11.35
CA SER A 108 8.98 2.02 -12.82
C SER A 108 7.59 1.72 -13.37
N ASN A 109 7.24 2.29 -14.54
CA ASN A 109 5.95 2.02 -15.19
C ASN A 109 5.71 0.52 -15.36
N LYS A 110 6.73 -0.25 -15.74
CA LYS A 110 6.65 -1.72 -15.84
C LYS A 110 6.27 -2.39 -14.52
N ASN A 111 6.83 -1.93 -13.39
CA ASN A 111 6.48 -2.49 -12.08
C ASN A 111 5.06 -2.10 -11.66
N ILE A 112 4.64 -0.88 -11.95
CA ILE A 112 3.29 -0.39 -11.64
C ILE A 112 2.25 -1.14 -12.49
N GLU A 113 2.50 -1.27 -13.79
CA GLU A 113 1.68 -2.07 -14.73
C GLU A 113 1.55 -3.51 -14.24
N LYS A 114 2.68 -4.16 -13.90
CA LYS A 114 2.68 -5.52 -13.36
C LYS A 114 1.93 -5.60 -12.03
N ALA A 115 2.11 -4.64 -11.12
CA ALA A 115 1.38 -4.64 -9.85
C ALA A 115 -0.14 -4.58 -10.06
N PHE A 116 -0.59 -3.77 -11.02
CA PHE A 116 -2.00 -3.69 -11.37
C PHE A 116 -2.50 -4.84 -12.24
N THR A 117 -1.72 -5.88 -12.57
CA THR A 117 -2.31 -7.13 -13.07
C THR A 117 -2.93 -7.97 -11.94
N TYR A 118 -2.55 -7.72 -10.68
CA TYR A 118 -3.07 -8.45 -9.52
C TYR A 118 -4.33 -7.77 -8.94
N PRO A 119 -5.49 -8.47 -8.84
CA PRO A 119 -6.73 -7.88 -8.34
C PRO A 119 -6.68 -7.39 -6.88
N LEU A 120 -5.84 -8.03 -6.06
CA LEU A 120 -5.61 -7.67 -4.65
C LEU A 120 -4.92 -6.30 -4.51
N VAL A 121 -4.13 -5.89 -5.51
CA VAL A 121 -3.39 -4.62 -5.47
C VAL A 121 -4.30 -3.44 -5.78
N LYS A 122 -4.39 -2.51 -4.83
CA LYS A 122 -5.23 -1.30 -4.90
C LYS A 122 -4.43 -0.04 -5.17
N ALA A 123 -3.19 0.02 -4.70
CA ALA A 123 -2.31 1.15 -4.96
C ALA A 123 -0.83 0.73 -4.99
N PHE A 124 -0.03 1.59 -5.58
CA PHE A 124 1.42 1.58 -5.55
C PHE A 124 1.89 2.90 -4.95
N ILE A 125 2.70 2.82 -3.90
CA ILE A 125 3.24 3.97 -3.18
C ILE A 125 4.75 3.86 -3.24
N GLU A 126 5.40 4.90 -3.73
CA GLU A 126 6.85 4.98 -3.68
C GLU A 126 7.33 5.27 -2.25
N LYS A 127 8.48 4.68 -1.89
CA LYS A 127 9.12 4.93 -0.60
C LYS A 127 9.69 6.37 -0.51
N PRO A 128 9.72 6.98 0.68
CA PRO A 128 9.26 6.46 1.97
C PRO A 128 7.75 6.69 2.20
N LEU A 129 7.17 5.97 3.16
CA LEU A 129 5.78 6.17 3.57
C LEU A 129 5.70 7.34 4.56
N PHE A 130 4.70 8.21 4.41
CA PHE A 130 4.44 9.33 5.32
C PHE A 130 3.11 9.16 6.04
N VAL A 131 2.96 9.83 7.20
CA VAL A 131 1.71 9.83 7.98
C VAL A 131 0.56 10.35 7.13
N GLU A 132 0.78 11.44 6.42
CA GLU A 132 -0.23 12.11 5.61
C GLU A 132 -0.67 11.24 4.42
N THR A 133 0.25 10.42 3.88
CA THR A 133 -0.09 9.41 2.86
C THR A 133 -1.09 8.41 3.44
N ILE A 134 -0.85 7.92 4.66
CA ILE A 134 -1.73 6.97 5.35
C ILE A 134 -3.07 7.61 5.72
N GLU A 135 -3.08 8.86 6.18
CA GLU A 135 -4.30 9.61 6.47
C GLU A 135 -5.13 9.85 5.21
N LEU A 136 -4.50 10.10 4.07
CA LEU A 136 -5.18 10.28 2.78
C LEU A 136 -5.84 8.98 2.33
N ILE A 137 -5.09 7.88 2.26
CA ILE A 137 -5.62 6.62 1.72
C ILE A 137 -6.68 5.99 2.64
N SER A 138 -6.62 6.31 3.93
CA SER A 138 -7.61 5.88 4.93
C SER A 138 -8.87 6.75 4.97
N GLY A 139 -8.85 7.89 4.28
CA GLY A 139 -9.98 8.82 4.25
C GLY A 139 -10.07 9.82 5.39
N LYS A 140 -9.10 9.83 6.32
CA LYS A 140 -9.05 10.84 7.40
C LYS A 140 -8.90 12.26 6.85
N ILE A 141 -8.24 12.41 5.70
CA ILE A 141 -8.13 13.68 4.97
C ILE A 141 -8.60 13.50 3.52
N SER A 142 -9.21 14.53 2.94
CA SER A 142 -9.80 14.45 1.60
C SER A 142 -8.94 15.06 0.49
N SER A 143 -7.91 15.85 0.84
CA SER A 143 -6.99 16.48 -0.13
C SER A 143 -5.78 17.10 0.57
N PHE A 144 -4.66 17.22 -0.15
CA PHE A 144 -3.53 18.05 0.26
C PHE A 144 -3.72 19.51 -0.14
N ASN A 145 -3.25 20.45 0.70
CA ASN A 145 -3.26 21.87 0.40
C ASN A 145 -2.05 22.32 -0.43
N ASN A 146 -1.02 21.49 -0.60
CA ASN A 146 0.16 21.78 -1.42
C ASN A 146 0.60 20.56 -2.23
N LYS A 147 1.18 20.85 -3.40
CA LYS A 147 1.69 19.90 -4.38
C LYS A 147 2.87 19.12 -3.76
N LEU A 148 2.59 17.97 -3.15
CA LEU A 148 3.52 16.91 -2.69
C LEU A 148 4.86 17.41 -2.09
N ASP A 149 4.84 17.80 -0.80
CA ASP A 149 6.04 17.88 0.06
C ASP A 149 6.28 16.58 0.87
N CYS A 150 5.38 15.62 0.79
CA CYS A 150 5.62 14.25 1.24
C CYS A 150 6.18 13.47 0.04
N GLY A 151 7.40 12.95 0.18
CA GLY A 151 8.00 12.09 -0.84
C GLY A 151 7.14 10.87 -1.18
N GLY A 152 7.43 10.26 -2.32
CA GLY A 152 6.76 9.06 -2.80
C GLY A 152 5.49 9.34 -3.60
N ALA A 153 5.55 9.12 -4.91
CA ALA A 153 4.35 9.15 -5.76
C ALA A 153 3.35 8.04 -5.38
N ILE A 154 2.05 8.37 -5.42
CA ILE A 154 0.94 7.43 -5.21
C ILE A 154 0.25 7.17 -6.56
N PHE A 155 0.17 5.90 -6.93
CA PHE A 155 -0.55 5.44 -8.11
C PHE A 155 -1.70 4.53 -7.69
N THR A 156 -2.87 4.78 -8.26
CA THR A 156 -4.01 3.86 -8.29
C THR A 156 -4.21 3.40 -9.72
N ARG A 157 -5.10 2.44 -9.95
CA ARG A 157 -5.45 1.99 -11.30
C ARG A 157 -5.96 3.16 -12.15
N GLU A 158 -6.80 3.99 -11.56
CA GLU A 158 -7.42 5.15 -12.21
C GLU A 158 -6.38 6.23 -12.51
N THR A 159 -5.51 6.57 -11.55
CA THR A 159 -4.52 7.63 -11.77
C THR A 159 -3.44 7.19 -12.74
N PHE A 160 -3.02 5.93 -12.71
CA PHE A 160 -1.98 5.43 -13.62
C PHE A 160 -2.48 5.32 -15.07
N ALA A 161 -3.73 4.92 -15.30
CA ALA A 161 -4.30 4.84 -16.64
C ALA A 161 -4.34 6.19 -17.38
N LEU A 162 -4.32 7.31 -16.67
CA LEU A 162 -4.27 8.66 -17.25
C LEU A 162 -2.87 9.09 -17.71
N HIS A 163 -1.83 8.33 -17.34
CA HIS A 163 -0.43 8.61 -17.67
C HIS A 163 0.12 7.71 -18.80
N LEU A 164 -0.71 6.79 -19.32
CA LEU A 164 -0.44 5.97 -20.51
C LEU A 164 -0.99 6.65 -21.77
#